data_AF-A0A662DQC4-F1
#
_entry.id   AF-A0A662DQC4-F1
#
_cell.length_a   1.000
_cell.length_b   1.000
_cell.length_c   1.000
_cell.angle_alpha   90.00
_cell.angle_beta   90.00
_cell.angle_gamma   90.00
#
_symmetry.space_group_name_H-M   'P 1'
#
loop_
_entity.id
_entity.type
_entity.pdbx_description
1 polymer ?
#
loop_
_entity_poly.entity_id
_entity_poly.type
_entity_poly.pdbx_seq_one_letter_code
_entity_poly.pdbx_strand_id
1 'polypeptide(L)'
;MFYYRDSAGEVEPGFKPVPGVEIDVDGDLLVDATTGTDGLFVLADQGGSFTVTPLGRFGDSQGEMIGAVTPLDATFVSHHRVGIIELSPNQQIAADVTGNGSISSLDAVYVAKYSIQLINRLPVAEATGSVWLYFRCDSYLGTDDHDCTTPIYEHDPLLAPESDDFYALAYGDVNGNWAPAGRAQSFPDGSAEADAAWADYWGVIALAGPRRPYAPIGSTRSGPAPRTSFGTRDSDWEPVPNGRLRRIVISVQEGQSIEALDLTLRYDPRTVEVRGLEVTDLTRDFALTTHDTGSVFRGSAWTVFPLGESGDVLVLTILERPTATETKPLRLEILADEQAFSLEIRGRAPRAAP
;
A
#
# COMPACT_ATOMS: atom_id res chain seq x y z
N MET A 1 -14.82 -17.33 -11.86
CA MET A 1 -13.73 -16.47 -11.35
C MET A 1 -14.13 -15.01 -11.43
N PHE A 2 -14.19 -14.34 -10.28
CA PHE A 2 -14.59 -12.92 -10.20
C PHE A 2 -13.58 -12.07 -9.43
N TYR A 3 -13.51 -10.79 -9.78
CA TYR A 3 -12.69 -9.82 -9.06
C TYR A 3 -13.37 -9.44 -7.75
N TYR A 4 -12.58 -9.30 -6.68
CA TYR A 4 -13.12 -9.13 -5.33
C TYR A 4 -14.02 -7.91 -5.15
N ARG A 5 -13.85 -6.84 -5.95
CA ARG A 5 -14.54 -5.55 -5.74
C ARG A 5 -14.99 -4.89 -7.03
N ASP A 6 -16.14 -4.22 -7.03
CA ASP A 6 -16.50 -3.25 -8.07
C ASP A 6 -16.38 -1.81 -7.54
N SER A 7 -15.44 -1.02 -8.07
CA SER A 7 -15.23 0.37 -7.66
C SER A 7 -16.39 1.29 -8.01
N ALA A 8 -17.21 0.98 -9.02
CA ALA A 8 -18.34 1.83 -9.42
C ALA A 8 -19.51 1.76 -8.43
N GLY A 9 -19.63 0.64 -7.69
CA GLY A 9 -20.65 0.44 -6.67
C GLY A 9 -20.10 0.32 -5.25
N GLU A 10 -18.78 0.31 -5.09
CA GLU A 10 -18.07 -0.02 -3.84
C GLU A 10 -18.53 -1.35 -3.22
N VAL A 11 -18.91 -2.32 -4.06
CA VAL A 11 -19.47 -3.61 -3.63
C VAL A 11 -18.39 -4.69 -3.61
N GLU A 12 -18.39 -5.47 -2.54
CA GLU A 12 -17.65 -6.72 -2.39
C GLU A 12 -18.64 -7.84 -2.00
N PRO A 13 -18.66 -9.00 -2.68
CA PRO A 13 -17.85 -9.33 -3.84
C PRO A 13 -18.24 -8.54 -5.10
N GLY A 14 -17.26 -8.28 -5.97
CA GLY A 14 -17.49 -7.75 -7.30
C GLY A 14 -18.00 -8.83 -8.27
N PHE A 15 -18.69 -8.40 -9.33
CA PHE A 15 -19.14 -9.27 -10.43
C PHE A 15 -18.28 -9.14 -11.69
N LYS A 16 -17.10 -8.50 -11.58
CA LYS A 16 -16.20 -8.32 -12.73
C LYS A 16 -15.49 -9.64 -13.02
N PRO A 17 -15.68 -10.25 -14.19
CA PRO A 17 -15.00 -11.50 -14.53
C PRO A 17 -13.49 -11.27 -14.69
N VAL A 18 -12.69 -12.24 -14.24
CA VAL A 18 -11.23 -12.22 -14.45
C VAL A 18 -10.85 -13.29 -15.48
N PRO A 19 -10.50 -12.89 -16.72
CA PRO A 19 -10.14 -13.81 -17.79
C PRO A 19 -8.66 -14.19 -17.79
N GLY A 20 -8.34 -15.28 -18.48
CA GLY A 20 -6.95 -15.69 -18.72
C GLY A 20 -6.24 -16.29 -17.50
N VAL A 21 -6.95 -16.50 -16.39
CA VAL A 21 -6.41 -17.25 -15.24
C VAL A 21 -6.30 -18.72 -15.62
N GLU A 22 -5.09 -19.24 -15.55
CA GLU A 22 -4.75 -20.64 -15.77
C GLU A 22 -5.16 -21.48 -14.54
N ILE A 23 -5.67 -22.68 -14.76
CA ILE A 23 -6.14 -23.62 -13.74
C ILE A 23 -5.36 -24.92 -13.89
N ASP A 24 -4.88 -25.45 -12.77
CA ASP A 24 -4.18 -26.74 -12.60
C ASP A 24 -5.09 -27.69 -11.81
N VAL A 25 -5.16 -28.96 -12.22
CA VAL A 25 -6.01 -29.96 -11.59
C VAL A 25 -5.28 -31.12 -10.90
N ASP A 26 -4.00 -31.32 -11.14
CA ASP A 26 -3.27 -32.48 -10.62
C ASP A 26 -2.03 -32.10 -9.78
N GLY A 27 -1.79 -30.81 -9.63
CA GLY A 27 -0.71 -30.27 -8.80
C GLY A 27 0.65 -30.32 -9.48
N ASP A 28 0.71 -30.60 -10.78
CA ASP A 28 1.94 -30.60 -11.56
C ASP A 28 2.35 -29.19 -12.03
N LEU A 29 1.51 -28.18 -11.76
CA LEU A 29 1.67 -26.78 -12.14
C LEU A 29 1.64 -26.55 -13.65
N LEU A 30 0.98 -27.42 -14.40
CA LEU A 30 0.65 -27.22 -15.81
C LEU A 30 -0.79 -26.74 -15.97
N VAL A 31 -1.04 -26.16 -17.15
CA VAL A 31 -2.33 -25.55 -17.47
C VAL A 31 -3.27 -26.63 -18.02
N ASP A 32 -4.37 -26.88 -17.32
CA ASP A 32 -5.45 -27.78 -17.75
C ASP A 32 -6.65 -27.01 -18.30
N ALA A 33 -6.89 -25.80 -17.77
CA ALA A 33 -7.91 -24.90 -18.27
C ALA A 33 -7.51 -23.43 -18.12
N THR A 34 -8.27 -22.56 -18.79
CA THR A 34 -8.11 -21.12 -18.67
C THR A 34 -9.48 -20.45 -18.62
N THR A 35 -9.63 -19.46 -17.74
CA THR A 35 -10.86 -18.68 -17.64
C THR A 35 -11.11 -17.84 -18.90
N GLY A 36 -12.35 -17.86 -19.38
CA GLY A 36 -12.82 -17.06 -20.51
C GLY A 36 -13.08 -15.60 -20.14
N THR A 37 -13.53 -14.80 -21.11
CA THR A 37 -13.89 -13.38 -20.94
C THR A 37 -15.03 -13.13 -19.94
N ASP A 38 -15.80 -14.17 -19.65
CA ASP A 38 -16.88 -14.22 -18.65
C ASP A 38 -16.40 -14.78 -17.29
N GLY A 39 -15.12 -15.09 -17.14
CA GLY A 39 -14.52 -15.62 -15.92
C GLY A 39 -14.84 -17.11 -15.68
N LEU A 40 -15.49 -17.78 -16.64
CA LEU A 40 -15.81 -19.21 -16.55
C LEU A 40 -14.64 -20.05 -17.08
N PHE A 41 -14.42 -21.21 -16.47
CA PHE A 41 -13.52 -22.25 -16.98
C PHE A 41 -14.29 -23.57 -17.03
N VAL A 42 -13.87 -24.50 -17.88
CA VAL A 42 -14.50 -25.81 -18.02
C VAL A 42 -13.40 -26.88 -18.01
N LEU A 43 -13.54 -27.82 -17.10
CA LEU A 43 -12.73 -29.02 -17.00
C LEU A 43 -13.58 -30.21 -17.46
N ALA A 44 -13.15 -30.92 -18.49
CA ALA A 44 -13.82 -32.10 -19.00
C ALA A 44 -13.08 -33.37 -18.57
N ASP A 45 -13.82 -34.47 -18.46
CA ASP A 45 -13.28 -35.83 -18.36
C ASP A 45 -12.26 -36.06 -17.22
N GLN A 46 -12.43 -35.37 -16.09
CA GLN A 46 -11.60 -35.58 -14.91
C GLN A 46 -11.84 -36.98 -14.31
N GLY A 47 -10.77 -37.75 -14.17
CA GLY A 47 -10.79 -39.11 -13.66
C GLY A 47 -10.10 -39.24 -12.31
N GLY A 48 -10.70 -39.98 -11.39
CA GLY A 48 -10.15 -40.15 -10.04
C GLY A 48 -10.36 -38.91 -9.16
N SER A 49 -9.65 -38.86 -8.03
CA SER A 49 -9.62 -37.67 -7.19
C SER A 49 -8.63 -36.66 -7.77
N PHE A 50 -8.95 -35.38 -7.68
CA PHE A 50 -8.13 -34.29 -8.19
C PHE A 50 -8.32 -33.04 -7.33
N THR A 51 -7.44 -32.06 -7.52
CA THR A 51 -7.56 -30.74 -6.90
C THR A 51 -7.91 -29.73 -7.96
N VAL A 52 -8.41 -28.55 -7.63
CA VAL A 52 -8.54 -27.45 -8.59
C VAL A 52 -7.92 -26.23 -7.95
N THR A 53 -6.90 -25.67 -8.61
CA THR A 53 -6.20 -24.47 -8.13
C THR A 53 -5.92 -23.51 -9.28
N PRO A 54 -6.14 -22.19 -9.10
CA PRO A 54 -5.64 -21.21 -10.04
C PRO A 54 -4.11 -21.12 -9.92
N LEU A 55 -3.44 -21.02 -11.07
CA LEU A 55 -2.01 -20.81 -11.13
C LEU A 55 -1.67 -19.31 -10.99
N GLY A 56 -0.60 -19.05 -10.25
CA GLY A 56 0.00 -17.74 -10.17
C GLY A 56 0.47 -17.31 -11.55
N ARG A 57 0.13 -16.08 -11.96
CA ARG A 57 0.63 -15.50 -13.19
C ARG A 57 1.20 -14.13 -12.93
N PHE A 58 2.39 -13.91 -13.45
CA PHE A 58 2.85 -12.58 -13.76
C PHE A 58 2.11 -12.21 -15.04
N GLY A 59 1.26 -11.19 -15.03
CA GLY A 59 0.60 -10.72 -16.25
C GLY A 59 1.60 -10.76 -17.41
N ASP A 60 1.24 -11.46 -18.48
CA ASP A 60 2.08 -11.85 -19.61
C ASP A 60 2.61 -10.65 -20.43
N SER A 61 2.16 -9.45 -20.10
CA SER A 61 2.91 -8.23 -20.28
C SER A 61 2.44 -7.23 -19.23
N GLN A 62 3.20 -6.16 -19.02
CA GLN A 62 2.83 -5.03 -18.17
C GLN A 62 1.36 -4.54 -18.37
N GLY A 63 0.71 -4.89 -19.50
CA GLY A 63 -0.65 -4.52 -19.89
C GLY A 63 -1.78 -4.88 -18.92
N GLU A 64 -1.75 -6.01 -18.19
CA GLU A 64 -2.92 -6.44 -17.41
C GLU A 64 -3.23 -5.52 -16.21
N MET A 65 -2.18 -4.98 -15.59
CA MET A 65 -2.29 -4.08 -14.44
C MET A 65 -2.14 -2.61 -14.83
N ILE A 66 -1.82 -2.31 -16.11
CA ILE A 66 -1.76 -0.94 -16.62
C ILE A 66 -3.16 -0.33 -16.54
N GLY A 67 -3.26 0.78 -15.82
CA GLY A 67 -4.51 1.50 -15.58
C GLY A 67 -5.36 0.95 -14.44
N ALA A 68 -5.00 -0.21 -13.87
CA ALA A 68 -5.56 -0.69 -12.61
C ALA A 68 -4.77 -0.13 -11.42
N VAL A 69 -3.45 -0.34 -11.41
CA VAL A 69 -2.59 0.22 -10.37
C VAL A 69 -2.16 1.63 -10.77
N THR A 70 -2.63 2.63 -10.02
CA THR A 70 -2.46 4.06 -10.33
C THR A 70 -1.88 4.84 -9.15
N PRO A 71 -1.44 6.10 -9.35
CA PRO A 71 -1.06 6.97 -8.22
C PRO A 71 -2.19 7.22 -7.21
N LEU A 72 -3.46 7.05 -7.60
CA LEU A 72 -4.60 7.15 -6.69
C LEU A 72 -4.56 6.04 -5.63
N ASP A 73 -4.12 4.83 -6.00
CA ASP A 73 -3.98 3.71 -5.07
C ASP A 73 -2.90 3.99 -4.01
N ALA A 74 -1.78 4.59 -4.40
CA ALA A 74 -0.75 5.06 -3.45
C ALA A 74 -1.30 6.12 -2.48
N THR A 75 -2.21 6.97 -2.95
CA THR A 75 -2.91 7.95 -2.09
C THR A 75 -3.82 7.25 -1.09
N PHE A 76 -4.55 6.20 -1.50
CA PHE A 76 -5.41 5.41 -0.60
C PHE A 76 -4.57 4.73 0.49
N VAL A 77 -3.43 4.16 0.13
CA VAL A 77 -2.45 3.61 1.08
C VAL A 77 -2.03 4.67 2.10
N SER A 78 -1.60 5.86 1.65
CA SER A 78 -1.15 6.94 2.53
C SER A 78 -2.27 7.48 3.43
N HIS A 79 -3.47 7.66 2.89
CA HIS A 79 -4.66 8.08 3.64
C HIS A 79 -5.05 7.05 4.71
N HIS A 80 -5.01 5.76 4.38
CA HIS A 80 -5.26 4.70 5.35
C HIS A 80 -4.20 4.69 6.44
N ARG A 81 -2.92 4.84 6.06
CA ARG A 81 -1.79 4.86 7.00
C ARG A 81 -1.91 5.96 8.06
N VAL A 82 -2.44 7.14 7.70
CA VAL A 82 -2.70 8.22 8.65
C VAL A 82 -4.10 8.17 9.29
N GLY A 83 -4.96 7.26 8.83
CA GLY A 83 -6.32 7.05 9.33
C GLY A 83 -7.35 8.09 8.86
N ILE A 84 -7.16 8.66 7.67
CA ILE A 84 -8.17 9.51 7.00
C ILE A 84 -9.28 8.64 6.43
N ILE A 85 -8.93 7.48 5.87
CA ILE A 85 -9.87 6.49 5.37
C ILE A 85 -9.66 5.15 6.07
N GLU A 86 -10.71 4.35 6.12
CA GLU A 86 -10.64 2.94 6.51
C GLU A 86 -10.77 2.10 5.24
N LEU A 87 -9.80 1.21 5.02
CA LEU A 87 -9.81 0.28 3.89
C LEU A 87 -10.49 -1.02 4.31
N SER A 88 -11.25 -1.61 3.40
CA SER A 88 -11.81 -2.95 3.58
C SER A 88 -10.69 -3.99 3.81
N PRO A 89 -10.92 -5.10 4.53
CA PRO A 89 -9.99 -6.22 4.60
C PRO A 89 -9.31 -6.59 3.27
N ASN A 90 -10.06 -6.67 2.17
CA ASN A 90 -9.48 -6.99 0.86
C ASN A 90 -8.67 -5.81 0.28
N GLN A 91 -9.14 -4.58 0.42
CA GLN A 91 -8.35 -3.41 0.02
C GLN A 91 -7.05 -3.29 0.82
N GLN A 92 -7.04 -3.73 2.08
CA GLN A 92 -5.83 -3.79 2.90
C GLN A 92 -4.83 -4.81 2.36
N ILE A 93 -5.30 -5.97 1.87
CA ILE A 93 -4.46 -6.96 1.20
C ILE A 93 -3.91 -6.42 -0.13
N ALA A 94 -4.72 -5.69 -0.90
CA ALA A 94 -4.26 -5.03 -2.13
C ALA A 94 -3.23 -3.93 -1.83
N ALA A 95 -3.37 -3.23 -0.69
CA ALA A 95 -2.49 -2.16 -0.24
C ALA A 95 -1.13 -2.67 0.29
N ASP A 96 -1.06 -3.83 0.94
CA ASP A 96 0.18 -4.42 1.47
C ASP A 96 1.00 -5.06 0.34
N VAL A 97 1.64 -4.21 -0.47
CA VAL A 97 2.43 -4.62 -1.62
C VAL A 97 3.87 -5.00 -1.26
N THR A 98 4.32 -4.69 -0.03
CA THR A 98 5.53 -5.24 0.56
C THR A 98 5.33 -6.69 1.02
N GLY A 99 4.09 -7.06 1.36
CA GLY A 99 3.70 -8.39 1.82
C GLY A 99 4.13 -8.68 3.25
N ASN A 100 4.24 -7.65 4.09
CA ASN A 100 4.76 -7.76 5.46
C ASN A 100 3.65 -7.92 6.53
N GLY A 101 2.38 -7.83 6.12
CA GLY A 101 1.20 -7.92 6.99
C GLY A 101 0.76 -6.57 7.59
N SER A 102 1.31 -5.45 7.14
CA SER A 102 0.99 -4.11 7.61
C SER A 102 1.06 -3.08 6.48
N ILE A 103 0.20 -2.06 6.54
CA ILE A 103 0.16 -1.02 5.51
C ILE A 103 0.96 0.18 5.99
N SER A 104 1.96 0.59 5.20
CA SER A 104 2.87 1.69 5.48
C SER A 104 3.00 2.67 4.32
N SER A 105 3.73 3.76 4.55
CA SER A 105 4.13 4.65 3.45
C SER A 105 5.07 3.99 2.44
N LEU A 106 5.75 2.90 2.80
CA LEU A 106 6.60 2.15 1.86
C LEU A 106 5.77 1.37 0.83
N ASP A 107 4.59 0.88 1.21
CA ASP A 107 3.65 0.32 0.26
C ASP A 107 3.22 1.36 -0.78
N ALA A 108 2.96 2.60 -0.34
CA ALA A 108 2.61 3.70 -1.24
C ALA A 108 3.74 4.00 -2.25
N VAL A 109 5.01 3.92 -1.81
CA VAL A 109 6.18 4.05 -2.70
C VAL A 109 6.17 2.97 -3.77
N TYR A 110 5.98 1.70 -3.41
CA TYR A 110 6.00 0.60 -4.37
C TYR A 110 4.82 0.65 -5.34
N VAL A 111 3.61 0.98 -4.88
CA VAL A 111 2.44 1.22 -5.72
C VAL A 111 2.72 2.36 -6.71
N ALA A 112 3.24 3.50 -6.24
CA ALA A 112 3.56 4.64 -7.09
C ALA A 112 4.62 4.26 -8.13
N LYS A 113 5.75 3.67 -7.72
CA LYS A 113 6.81 3.20 -8.64
C LYS A 113 6.29 2.23 -9.69
N TYR A 114 5.41 1.31 -9.31
CA TYR A 114 4.82 0.35 -10.23
C TYR A 114 3.92 1.04 -11.26
N SER A 115 3.07 1.97 -10.81
CA SER A 115 2.15 2.72 -11.68
C SER A 115 2.87 3.53 -12.77
N ILE A 116 4.07 4.05 -12.48
CA ILE A 116 4.92 4.79 -13.42
C ILE A 116 6.04 3.95 -14.04
N GLN A 117 5.99 2.62 -13.87
CA GLN A 117 6.91 1.65 -14.49
C GLN A 117 8.40 1.86 -14.12
N LEU A 118 8.69 2.44 -12.95
CA LEU A 118 10.05 2.42 -12.39
C LEU A 118 10.43 1.02 -11.90
N ILE A 119 9.42 0.21 -11.54
CA ILE A 119 9.55 -1.22 -11.25
C ILE A 119 8.53 -1.98 -12.09
N ASN A 120 8.88 -3.22 -12.45
CA ASN A 120 8.02 -4.08 -13.28
C ASN A 120 7.18 -5.06 -12.46
N ARG A 121 7.47 -5.17 -11.15
CA ARG A 121 6.82 -6.08 -10.21
C ARG A 121 6.80 -5.45 -8.83
N LEU A 122 5.69 -5.63 -8.12
CA LEU A 122 5.59 -5.31 -6.71
C LEU A 122 6.34 -6.37 -5.88
N PRO A 123 6.91 -6.03 -4.71
CA PRO A 123 7.63 -6.97 -3.86
C PRO A 123 6.81 -8.22 -3.51
N VAL A 124 5.53 -8.06 -3.16
CA VAL A 124 4.62 -9.16 -2.87
C VAL A 124 4.44 -10.09 -4.07
N ALA A 125 4.42 -9.57 -5.29
CA ALA A 125 4.29 -10.37 -6.49
C ALA A 125 5.57 -11.18 -6.77
N GLU A 126 6.74 -10.63 -6.48
CA GLU A 126 8.01 -11.36 -6.55
C GLU A 126 8.07 -12.48 -5.50
N ALA A 127 7.56 -12.23 -4.29
CA ALA A 127 7.53 -13.20 -3.21
C ALA A 127 6.53 -14.36 -3.43
N THR A 128 5.38 -14.07 -4.03
CA THR A 128 4.27 -15.02 -4.24
C THR A 128 4.30 -15.69 -5.61
N GLY A 129 5.02 -15.12 -6.58
CA GLY A 129 5.02 -15.62 -7.95
C GLY A 129 3.86 -15.09 -8.81
N SER A 130 3.08 -14.13 -8.32
CA SER A 130 1.83 -13.70 -8.96
C SER A 130 1.52 -12.24 -8.67
N VAL A 131 1.02 -11.49 -9.66
CA VAL A 131 0.44 -10.14 -9.41
C VAL A 131 -0.98 -10.21 -8.84
N TRP A 132 -1.53 -11.41 -8.80
CA TRP A 132 -2.86 -11.75 -8.31
C TRP A 132 -2.76 -12.55 -7.02
N LEU A 133 -3.62 -12.23 -6.04
CA LEU A 133 -4.02 -13.15 -4.99
C LEU A 133 -5.33 -13.82 -5.40
N TYR A 134 -5.36 -15.15 -5.28
CA TYR A 134 -6.59 -15.92 -5.46
C TYR A 134 -7.05 -16.50 -4.14
N PHE A 135 -8.36 -16.61 -3.98
CA PHE A 135 -8.99 -17.26 -2.83
C PHE A 135 -10.28 -17.94 -3.27
N ARG A 136 -10.67 -18.98 -2.54
CA ARG A 136 -11.98 -19.63 -2.69
C ARG A 136 -12.87 -19.19 -1.53
N CYS A 137 -14.18 -19.10 -1.72
CA CYS A 137 -15.13 -18.87 -0.63
C CYS A 137 -16.37 -19.72 -0.90
N ASP A 138 -16.85 -20.45 0.10
CA ASP A 138 -18.11 -21.18 0.02
C ASP A 138 -19.30 -20.21 0.24
N SER A 139 -19.07 -19.14 1.00
CA SER A 139 -19.97 -18.00 1.19
C SER A 139 -19.21 -16.68 1.14
N TYR A 140 -19.62 -15.78 0.23
CA TYR A 140 -19.10 -14.42 0.16
C TYR A 140 -20.27 -13.43 0.03
N LEU A 141 -20.75 -12.92 1.17
CA LEU A 141 -21.93 -12.03 1.25
C LEU A 141 -21.54 -10.57 1.41
N GLY A 142 -20.32 -10.30 1.86
CA GLY A 142 -19.79 -8.96 2.02
C GLY A 142 -18.35 -8.98 2.48
N THR A 143 -17.71 -7.81 2.49
CA THR A 143 -16.35 -7.58 3.00
C THR A 143 -16.07 -8.21 4.36
N ASP A 144 -17.03 -8.15 5.29
CA ASP A 144 -16.86 -8.67 6.66
C ASP A 144 -17.63 -9.99 6.89
N ASP A 145 -18.28 -10.52 5.86
CA ASP A 145 -19.14 -11.71 5.92
C ASP A 145 -18.78 -12.65 4.77
N HIS A 146 -17.64 -13.33 4.94
CA HIS A 146 -17.16 -14.34 4.02
C HIS A 146 -16.29 -15.39 4.72
N ASP A 147 -16.23 -16.60 4.16
CA ASP A 147 -15.42 -17.72 4.68
C ASP A 147 -14.19 -18.03 3.82
N CYS A 148 -13.69 -17.03 3.09
CA CYS A 148 -12.65 -17.23 2.10
C CYS A 148 -11.36 -17.89 2.67
N THR A 149 -10.86 -18.89 1.94
CA THR A 149 -9.66 -19.67 2.31
C THR A 149 -8.66 -19.75 1.16
N THR A 150 -7.61 -20.56 1.34
CA THR A 150 -6.68 -20.94 0.27
C THR A 150 -7.44 -21.40 -0.98
N PRO A 151 -7.00 -21.02 -2.19
CA PRO A 151 -7.75 -21.25 -3.43
C PRO A 151 -7.59 -22.67 -3.95
N ILE A 152 -8.04 -23.66 -3.17
CA ILE A 152 -7.96 -25.09 -3.53
C ILE A 152 -9.33 -25.73 -3.33
N TYR A 153 -9.90 -26.33 -4.36
CA TYR A 153 -10.96 -27.34 -4.21
C TYR A 153 -10.35 -28.73 -4.27
N GLU A 154 -10.81 -29.62 -3.39
CA GLU A 154 -10.43 -31.04 -3.41
C GLU A 154 -11.68 -31.84 -3.78
N HIS A 155 -11.57 -32.65 -4.82
CA HIS A 155 -12.66 -33.48 -5.31
C HIS A 155 -12.28 -34.95 -5.22
N ASP A 156 -13.17 -35.74 -4.61
CA ASP A 156 -13.20 -37.19 -4.80
C ASP A 156 -13.69 -37.54 -6.22
N PRO A 157 -13.61 -38.81 -6.67
CA PRO A 157 -14.09 -39.17 -8.00
C PRO A 157 -15.55 -38.72 -8.19
N LEU A 158 -15.74 -37.83 -9.16
CA LEU A 158 -17.03 -37.18 -9.36
C LEU A 158 -18.12 -38.18 -9.71
N LEU A 159 -19.25 -38.10 -9.00
CA LEU A 159 -20.46 -38.86 -9.28
C LEU A 159 -21.50 -38.04 -10.05
N ALA A 160 -21.30 -36.72 -10.11
CA ALA A 160 -22.11 -35.74 -10.81
C ALA A 160 -21.23 -34.51 -11.17
N PRO A 161 -21.68 -33.61 -12.06
CA PRO A 161 -21.00 -32.35 -12.29
C PRO A 161 -20.95 -31.50 -11.01
N GLU A 162 -19.79 -30.88 -10.75
CA GLU A 162 -19.55 -29.96 -9.64
C GLU A 162 -19.27 -28.54 -10.16
N SER A 163 -19.32 -27.55 -9.27
CA SER A 163 -19.06 -26.13 -9.58
C SER A 163 -18.07 -25.55 -8.59
N ASP A 164 -16.96 -25.02 -9.12
CA ASP A 164 -15.90 -24.39 -8.34
C ASP A 164 -15.82 -22.90 -8.67
N ASP A 165 -15.91 -22.06 -7.64
CA ASP A 165 -15.79 -20.62 -7.76
C ASP A 165 -14.59 -20.07 -7.00
N PHE A 166 -13.85 -19.22 -7.69
CA PHE A 166 -12.70 -18.52 -7.14
C PHE A 166 -12.89 -17.01 -7.30
N TYR A 167 -12.21 -16.28 -6.44
CA TYR A 167 -12.09 -14.84 -6.49
C TYR A 167 -10.63 -14.44 -6.66
N ALA A 168 -10.43 -13.28 -7.27
CA ALA A 168 -9.13 -12.72 -7.55
C ALA A 168 -9.03 -11.28 -7.03
N LEU A 169 -7.85 -10.93 -6.55
CA LEU A 169 -7.46 -9.60 -6.09
C LEU A 169 -6.13 -9.22 -6.73
N ALA A 170 -6.02 -8.01 -7.24
CA ALA A 170 -4.81 -7.50 -7.85
C ALA A 170 -4.00 -6.72 -6.80
N TYR A 171 -2.76 -7.12 -6.56
CA TYR A 171 -1.88 -6.37 -5.67
C TYR A 171 -1.65 -4.96 -6.24
N GLY A 172 -1.80 -3.95 -5.40
CA GLY A 172 -1.66 -2.54 -5.75
C GLY A 172 -2.93 -1.86 -6.29
N ASP A 173 -3.98 -2.59 -6.69
CA ASP A 173 -5.28 -1.99 -7.04
C ASP A 173 -6.15 -1.87 -5.77
N VAL A 174 -5.92 -0.79 -5.03
CA VAL A 174 -6.52 -0.54 -3.71
C VAL A 174 -7.92 0.04 -3.85
N ASN A 175 -8.17 0.86 -4.87
CA ASN A 175 -9.50 1.41 -5.12
C ASN A 175 -10.44 0.41 -5.82
N GLY A 176 -9.89 -0.68 -6.38
CA GLY A 176 -10.65 -1.76 -7.01
C GLY A 176 -11.12 -1.41 -8.43
N ASN A 177 -10.43 -0.52 -9.14
CA ASN A 177 -10.80 -0.06 -10.48
C ASN A 177 -10.35 -1.02 -11.60
N TRP A 178 -9.66 -2.12 -11.28
CA TRP A 178 -9.24 -3.09 -12.28
C TRP A 178 -10.43 -3.55 -13.13
N ALA A 179 -10.21 -3.64 -14.44
CA ALA A 179 -11.20 -4.15 -15.38
C ALA A 179 -10.50 -4.97 -16.48
N PRO A 180 -11.16 -6.00 -17.03
CA PRO A 180 -10.57 -6.81 -18.09
C PRO A 180 -10.37 -5.97 -19.36
N ALA A 181 -9.24 -6.18 -20.04
CA ALA A 181 -8.93 -5.53 -21.30
C ALA A 181 -10.06 -5.78 -22.34
N GLY A 182 -10.70 -4.71 -22.82
CA GLY A 182 -11.81 -4.77 -23.78
C GLY A 182 -13.15 -4.22 -23.28
N ARG A 183 -13.32 -4.02 -21.96
CA ARG A 183 -14.29 -3.03 -21.46
C ARG A 183 -13.58 -1.69 -21.40
N ALA A 184 -14.08 -0.70 -22.14
CA ALA A 184 -13.63 0.68 -21.93
C ALA A 184 -13.74 0.97 -20.43
N GLN A 185 -12.65 1.43 -19.82
CA GLN A 185 -12.63 1.89 -18.44
C GLN A 185 -13.65 3.03 -18.33
N SER A 186 -14.87 2.69 -17.93
CA SER A 186 -15.87 3.69 -17.57
C SER A 186 -15.49 4.16 -16.19
N PHE A 187 -14.62 5.17 -16.13
CA PHE A 187 -14.49 6.00 -14.94
C PHE A 187 -15.89 6.51 -14.59
N PRO A 188 -16.42 6.22 -13.40
CA PRO A 188 -17.66 6.85 -12.95
C PRO A 188 -17.35 8.33 -12.71
N ASP A 189 -17.95 9.17 -13.54
CA ASP A 189 -17.89 10.63 -13.57
C ASP A 189 -16.51 11.29 -13.70
N GLY A 190 -16.34 12.03 -14.80
CA GLY A 190 -15.18 12.86 -15.08
C GLY A 190 -14.98 13.98 -14.06
N SER A 191 -14.25 13.69 -12.99
CA SER A 191 -13.49 14.74 -12.34
C SER A 191 -12.38 15.14 -13.31
N ALA A 192 -12.23 16.44 -13.52
CA ALA A 192 -11.14 17.00 -14.33
C ALA A 192 -9.75 16.55 -13.85
N GLU A 193 -9.66 16.02 -12.62
CA GLU A 193 -8.47 15.47 -11.99
C GLU A 193 -8.09 14.09 -12.54
N ALA A 194 -9.06 13.22 -12.86
CA ALA A 194 -8.79 11.93 -13.49
C ALA A 194 -8.35 12.08 -14.95
N ASP A 195 -8.97 13.00 -15.69
CA ASP A 195 -8.58 13.35 -17.06
C ASP A 195 -7.21 14.04 -17.10
N ALA A 196 -6.91 14.89 -16.12
CA ALA A 196 -5.60 15.50 -15.97
C ALA A 196 -4.51 14.47 -15.63
N ALA A 197 -4.80 13.52 -14.73
CA ALA A 197 -3.88 12.44 -14.39
C ALA A 197 -3.59 11.52 -15.60
N TRP A 198 -4.59 11.22 -16.43
CA TRP A 198 -4.41 10.46 -17.68
C TRP A 198 -3.61 11.25 -18.72
N ALA A 199 -3.89 12.55 -18.88
CA ALA A 199 -3.13 13.40 -19.80
C ALA A 199 -1.66 13.55 -19.36
N ASP A 200 -1.41 13.69 -18.06
CA ASP A 200 -0.07 13.75 -17.48
C ASP A 200 0.67 12.41 -17.64
N TYR A 201 -0.01 11.28 -17.44
CA TYR A 201 0.56 9.94 -17.63
C TYR A 201 1.12 9.74 -19.05
N TRP A 202 0.35 10.07 -20.10
CA TRP A 202 0.85 9.98 -21.48
C TRP A 202 1.92 11.03 -21.80
N GLY A 203 1.83 12.22 -21.20
CA GLY A 203 2.84 13.27 -21.33
C GLY A 203 4.21 12.85 -20.80
N VAL A 204 4.26 12.20 -19.63
CA VAL A 204 5.49 11.72 -18.99
C VAL A 204 6.12 10.57 -19.77
N ILE A 205 5.32 9.62 -20.28
CA ILE A 205 5.82 8.51 -21.12
C ILE A 205 6.44 9.03 -22.42
N ALA A 206 5.85 10.04 -23.05
CA ALA A 206 6.39 10.66 -24.26
C ALA A 206 7.73 11.39 -24.02
N LEU A 207 7.99 11.86 -22.80
CA LEU A 207 9.19 12.58 -22.40
C LEU A 207 10.34 11.68 -21.90
N ALA A 208 10.04 10.48 -21.41
CA ALA A 208 11.02 9.66 -20.68
C ALA A 208 12.10 9.00 -21.56
N GLY A 209 11.85 8.77 -22.85
CA GLY A 209 12.79 8.10 -23.77
C GLY A 209 13.20 6.67 -23.33
N PRO A 210 13.93 5.91 -24.17
CA PRO A 210 14.29 4.53 -23.83
C PRO A 210 15.37 4.51 -22.74
N ARG A 211 15.07 3.90 -21.58
CA ARG A 211 16.05 3.72 -20.50
C ARG A 211 16.20 2.27 -20.06
N ARG A 212 17.44 1.97 -19.66
CA ARG A 212 18.02 0.65 -19.38
C ARG A 212 17.41 0.02 -18.11
N PRO A 213 17.38 -1.32 -18.02
CA PRO A 213 16.85 -2.02 -16.85
C PRO A 213 17.65 -1.66 -15.59
N TYR A 214 16.91 -1.25 -14.55
CA TYR A 214 17.42 -1.10 -13.19
C TYR A 214 17.75 -2.49 -12.62
N ALA A 215 18.92 -2.64 -11.99
CA ALA A 215 19.32 -3.86 -11.31
C ALA A 215 18.74 -3.86 -9.89
N PRO A 216 17.96 -4.87 -9.49
CA PRO A 216 17.39 -4.91 -8.14
C PRO A 216 18.49 -5.15 -7.10
N ILE A 217 18.46 -4.38 -6.01
CA ILE A 217 19.22 -4.67 -4.79
C ILE A 217 18.44 -5.78 -4.08
N GLY A 218 19.08 -6.95 -3.92
CA GLY A 218 18.43 -8.15 -3.38
C GLY A 218 17.94 -7.97 -1.94
N SER A 219 16.65 -8.22 -1.72
CA SER A 219 16.07 -8.39 -0.39
C SER A 219 16.30 -9.84 0.07
N THR A 220 17.05 -10.03 1.14
CA THR A 220 17.14 -11.35 1.80
C THR A 220 15.86 -11.64 2.59
N ARG A 221 15.32 -12.86 2.41
CA ARG A 221 14.03 -13.33 2.92
C ARG A 221 14.07 -13.80 4.40
N SER A 222 12.92 -13.58 5.04
CA SER A 222 12.21 -14.37 6.08
C SER A 222 12.75 -14.54 7.51
N GLY A 223 11.99 -13.96 8.43
CA GLY A 223 11.73 -14.40 9.81
C GLY A 223 10.56 -13.58 10.37
N PRO A 224 9.75 -14.09 11.32
CA PRO A 224 8.67 -13.29 11.90
C PRO A 224 9.30 -12.03 12.51
N ALA A 225 8.86 -10.86 12.04
CA ALA A 225 9.41 -9.60 12.49
C ALA A 225 9.30 -9.55 14.03
N PRO A 226 10.42 -9.54 14.78
CA PRO A 226 10.34 -9.21 16.17
C PRO A 226 9.74 -7.81 16.25
N ARG A 227 8.67 -7.65 17.02
CA ARG A 227 8.16 -6.33 17.43
C ARG A 227 9.22 -5.68 18.33
N THR A 228 10.28 -5.20 17.71
CA THR A 228 11.27 -4.35 18.34
C THR A 228 11.03 -2.96 17.80
N SER A 229 10.11 -2.26 18.44
CA SER A 229 10.04 -0.81 18.39
C SER A 229 11.35 -0.26 18.96
N PHE A 230 12.35 -0.10 18.12
CA PHE A 230 13.45 0.84 18.36
C PHE A 230 13.16 2.13 17.60
N GLY A 231 11.93 2.63 17.74
CA GLY A 231 11.73 4.08 17.65
C GLY A 231 12.66 4.72 18.65
N THR A 232 13.26 5.86 18.30
CA THR A 232 14.05 6.66 19.22
C THR A 232 13.37 6.65 20.59
N ARG A 233 14.07 6.03 21.56
CA ARG A 233 13.68 5.83 22.97
C ARG A 233 12.71 6.92 23.41
N ASP A 234 11.59 6.51 24.04
CA ASP A 234 10.73 7.35 24.90
C ASP A 234 11.50 8.59 25.30
N SER A 235 11.28 9.67 24.54
CA SER A 235 12.12 10.84 24.71
C SER A 235 11.47 11.59 25.85
N ASP A 236 12.10 11.48 27.02
CA ASP A 236 11.80 12.31 28.18
C ASP A 236 12.22 13.75 27.82
N TRP A 237 11.40 14.41 26.99
CA TRP A 237 11.66 15.75 26.51
C TRP A 237 11.57 16.74 27.67
N GLU A 238 12.52 17.67 27.74
CA GLU A 238 12.41 18.81 28.65
C GLU A 238 11.15 19.65 28.30
N PRO A 239 10.38 20.11 29.32
CA PRO A 239 9.22 20.98 29.13
C PRO A 239 9.54 22.21 28.26
N VAL A 240 8.65 22.61 27.32
CA VAL A 240 8.76 23.93 26.67
C VAL A 240 8.30 24.99 27.69
N PRO A 241 8.94 26.16 27.74
CA PRO A 241 8.37 27.31 28.42
C PRO A 241 6.97 27.63 27.86
N ASN A 242 5.96 27.63 28.74
CA ASN A 242 4.55 27.85 28.44
C ASN A 242 4.28 28.86 27.31
N GLY A 243 3.45 28.46 26.34
CA GLY A 243 2.97 29.33 25.27
C GLY A 243 3.97 29.57 24.12
N ARG A 244 5.09 28.85 24.06
CA ARG A 244 6.01 28.91 22.92
C ARG A 244 5.82 27.76 21.93
N LEU A 245 5.94 28.10 20.65
CA LEU A 245 6.09 27.11 19.59
C LEU A 245 7.41 26.36 19.79
N ARG A 246 7.41 25.05 19.57
CA ARG A 246 8.60 24.22 19.46
C ARG A 246 8.62 23.60 18.07
N ARG A 247 9.79 23.68 17.42
CA ARG A 247 10.06 22.99 16.16
C ARG A 247 10.92 21.77 16.46
N ILE A 248 10.40 20.60 16.14
CA ILE A 248 11.07 19.32 16.23
C ILE A 248 11.54 19.00 14.81
N VAL A 249 12.85 19.07 14.61
CA VAL A 249 13.47 18.79 13.31
C VAL A 249 13.91 17.34 13.32
N ILE A 250 13.53 16.61 12.28
CA ILE A 250 13.90 15.21 12.04
C ILE A 250 14.91 15.22 10.90
N SER A 251 16.06 14.59 11.12
CA SER A 251 17.16 14.57 10.15
C SER A 251 17.66 13.15 9.90
N VAL A 252 18.12 12.90 8.67
CA VAL A 252 18.68 11.64 8.18
C VAL A 252 20.21 11.76 8.12
N GLN A 253 20.93 10.68 8.44
CA GLN A 253 22.40 10.64 8.43
C GLN A 253 22.96 10.11 7.11
N GLU A 254 24.26 10.33 6.88
CA GLU A 254 24.94 9.94 5.63
C GLU A 254 24.91 8.42 5.41
N GLY A 255 24.72 7.99 4.15
CA GLY A 255 24.71 6.59 3.76
C GLY A 255 23.36 5.88 3.91
N GLN A 256 22.28 6.61 4.20
CA GLN A 256 20.91 6.08 4.27
C GLN A 256 20.13 6.42 3.01
N SER A 257 19.55 5.40 2.37
CA SER A 257 18.56 5.56 1.30
C SER A 257 17.17 5.47 1.93
N ILE A 258 16.39 6.54 1.88
CA ILE A 258 15.03 6.58 2.46
C ILE A 258 14.03 7.01 1.39
N GLU A 259 12.93 6.28 1.30
CA GLU A 259 11.84 6.55 0.36
C GLU A 259 10.52 6.86 1.06
N ALA A 260 10.37 6.40 2.30
CA ALA A 260 9.14 6.46 3.06
C ALA A 260 9.44 6.80 4.53
N LEU A 261 8.61 7.66 5.12
CA LEU A 261 8.66 8.11 6.50
C LEU A 261 7.25 8.11 7.09
N ASP A 262 7.06 7.31 8.13
CA ASP A 262 5.82 7.27 8.90
C ASP A 262 6.04 7.80 10.31
N LEU A 263 5.29 8.85 10.67
CA LEU A 263 5.36 9.51 11.96
C LEU A 263 4.07 9.25 12.75
N THR A 264 4.20 8.91 14.02
CA THR A 264 3.09 8.85 14.97
C THR A 264 3.45 9.58 16.25
N LEU A 265 2.73 10.66 16.55
CA LEU A 265 2.82 11.41 17.79
C LEU A 265 1.59 11.14 18.64
N ARG A 266 1.79 10.64 19.85
CA ARG A 266 0.76 10.54 20.90
C ARG A 266 0.97 11.64 21.92
N TYR A 267 -0.08 12.42 22.18
CA TYR A 267 -0.01 13.62 23.02
C TYR A 267 -1.33 13.88 23.78
N ASP A 268 -1.29 14.69 24.85
CA ASP A 268 -2.50 15.17 25.52
C ASP A 268 -2.95 16.52 24.90
N PRO A 269 -4.13 16.59 24.25
CA PRO A 269 -4.58 17.81 23.56
C PRO A 269 -4.80 19.01 24.50
N ARG A 270 -4.94 18.75 25.80
CA ARG A 270 -5.10 19.82 26.81
C ARG A 270 -3.80 20.54 27.08
N THR A 271 -2.66 19.92 26.79
CA THR A 271 -1.33 20.47 27.06
C THR A 271 -0.56 20.76 25.79
N VAL A 272 -0.86 20.09 24.68
CA VAL A 272 -0.14 20.20 23.41
C VAL A 272 -1.12 20.41 22.26
N GLU A 273 -0.77 21.30 21.35
CA GLU A 273 -1.46 21.51 20.08
C GLU A 273 -0.46 21.30 18.95
N VAL A 274 -0.77 20.39 18.02
CA VAL A 274 0.05 20.20 16.83
C VAL A 274 -0.30 21.30 15.82
N ARG A 275 0.72 22.03 15.36
CA ARG A 275 0.56 23.12 14.37
C ARG A 275 0.74 22.64 12.94
N GLY A 276 1.50 21.57 12.75
CA GLY A 276 1.71 20.97 11.44
C GLY A 276 2.97 20.14 11.38
N LEU A 277 3.08 19.39 10.30
CA LEU A 277 4.28 18.70 9.86
C LEU A 277 4.60 19.23 8.47
N GLU A 278 5.87 19.56 8.22
CA GLU A 278 6.34 20.12 6.95
C GLU A 278 7.52 19.31 6.44
N VAL A 279 7.59 19.14 5.12
CA VAL A 279 8.82 18.69 4.44
C VAL A 279 9.85 19.83 4.43
N THR A 280 11.12 19.48 4.28
CA THR A 280 12.23 20.45 4.14
C THR A 280 12.59 20.64 2.67
N ASP A 281 13.58 21.49 2.39
CA ASP A 281 14.12 21.62 1.03
C ASP A 281 14.67 20.29 0.48
N LEU A 282 15.18 19.42 1.36
CA LEU A 282 15.74 18.12 1.00
C LEU A 282 14.67 17.11 0.58
N THR A 283 13.46 17.24 1.13
CA THR A 283 12.31 16.34 0.91
C THR A 283 11.12 17.05 0.28
N ARG A 284 11.34 18.20 -0.37
CA ARG A 284 10.28 19.02 -0.97
C ARG A 284 9.42 18.27 -2.00
N ASP A 285 9.98 17.23 -2.60
CA ASP A 285 9.34 16.39 -3.60
C ASP A 285 8.62 15.18 -2.98
N PHE A 286 8.65 15.04 -1.65
CA PHE A 286 7.89 14.00 -0.95
C PHE A 286 6.42 14.38 -0.94
N ALA A 287 5.56 13.42 -1.29
CA ALA A 287 4.15 13.52 -0.96
C ALA A 287 4.00 13.46 0.56
N LEU A 288 3.22 14.38 1.15
CA LEU A 288 2.99 14.46 2.59
C LEU A 288 1.49 14.44 2.90
N THR A 289 1.07 13.42 3.65
CA THR A 289 -0.29 13.29 4.19
C THR A 289 -0.22 13.38 5.70
N THR A 290 -1.13 14.11 6.34
CA THR A 290 -1.20 14.20 7.81
C THR A 290 -2.64 14.10 8.30
N HIS A 291 -2.82 13.59 9.51
CA HIS A 291 -4.13 13.54 10.16
C HIS A 291 -3.98 13.64 11.67
N ASP A 292 -4.79 14.49 12.29
CA ASP A 292 -4.84 14.69 13.74
C ASP A 292 -6.22 14.33 14.29
N THR A 293 -6.25 13.40 15.24
CA THR A 293 -7.47 12.97 15.93
C THR A 293 -7.65 13.67 17.28
N GLY A 294 -6.80 14.64 17.61
CA GLY A 294 -6.81 15.36 18.90
C GLY A 294 -6.17 14.57 20.04
N SER A 295 -5.46 13.48 19.76
CA SER A 295 -4.66 12.75 20.75
C SER A 295 -3.58 11.88 20.10
N VAL A 296 -3.80 11.55 18.83
CA VAL A 296 -2.82 10.93 17.95
C VAL A 296 -2.74 11.77 16.68
N PHE A 297 -1.54 12.29 16.40
CA PHE A 297 -1.19 12.91 15.13
C PHE A 297 -0.36 11.91 14.32
N ARG A 298 -0.72 11.71 13.06
CA ARG A 298 -0.01 10.84 12.12
C ARG A 298 0.46 11.64 10.91
N GLY A 299 1.65 11.29 10.42
CA GLY A 299 2.19 11.80 9.18
C GLY A 299 2.72 10.64 8.33
N SER A 300 2.53 10.73 7.02
CA SER A 300 3.05 9.82 6.01
C SER A 300 3.74 10.67 4.95
N ALA A 301 5.05 10.53 4.79
CA ALA A 301 5.84 11.24 3.80
C ALA A 301 6.58 10.25 2.92
N TRP A 302 6.48 10.36 1.60
CA TRP A 302 7.06 9.35 0.70
C TRP A 302 7.41 9.90 -0.69
N THR A 303 8.31 9.20 -1.39
CA THR A 303 8.83 9.56 -2.71
C THR A 303 9.13 8.30 -3.54
N VAL A 304 9.08 8.42 -4.86
CA VAL A 304 9.49 7.34 -5.78
C VAL A 304 11.00 7.32 -6.06
N PHE A 305 11.73 8.35 -5.62
CA PHE A 305 13.18 8.44 -5.75
C PHE A 305 13.83 8.50 -4.37
N PRO A 306 14.76 7.59 -4.06
CA PRO A 306 15.37 7.52 -2.74
C PRO A 306 16.21 8.75 -2.44
N LEU A 307 16.13 9.19 -1.19
CA LEU A 307 17.01 10.21 -0.66
C LEU A 307 18.44 9.66 -0.58
N GLY A 308 19.38 10.26 -1.29
CA GLY A 308 20.80 9.84 -1.29
C GLY A 308 21.72 10.70 -0.42
N GLU A 309 21.17 11.73 0.25
CA GLU A 309 21.94 12.75 0.96
C GLU A 309 21.45 12.90 2.41
N SER A 310 22.35 13.30 3.31
CA SER A 310 22.01 13.57 4.71
C SER A 310 21.47 14.99 4.90
N GLY A 311 20.62 15.18 5.90
CA GLY A 311 20.07 16.49 6.24
C GLY A 311 18.71 16.42 6.92
N ASP A 312 18.15 17.59 7.18
CA ASP A 312 16.82 17.73 7.78
C ASP A 312 15.77 17.28 6.76
N VAL A 313 14.83 16.42 7.15
CA VAL A 313 13.82 15.82 6.25
C VAL A 313 12.38 16.17 6.62
N LEU A 314 12.08 16.42 7.89
CA LEU A 314 10.75 16.82 8.34
C LEU A 314 10.85 17.80 9.51
N VAL A 315 9.88 18.69 9.61
CA VAL A 315 9.73 19.61 10.73
C VAL A 315 8.33 19.51 11.31
N LEU A 316 8.24 18.95 12.52
CA LEU A 316 7.02 18.93 13.32
C LEU A 316 6.97 20.17 14.20
N THR A 317 5.91 20.97 14.07
CA THR A 317 5.69 22.15 14.91
C THR A 317 4.58 21.87 15.92
N ILE A 318 4.87 22.08 17.20
CA ILE A 318 3.92 21.94 18.30
C ILE A 318 3.87 23.22 19.15
N LEU A 319 2.74 23.45 19.82
CA LEU A 319 2.56 24.50 20.82
C LEU A 319 2.23 23.85 22.16
N GLU A 320 2.99 24.18 23.21
CA GLU A 320 2.61 23.82 24.59
C GLU A 320 1.67 24.86 25.20
N ARG A 321 0.50 24.40 25.66
CA ARG A 321 -0.55 25.25 26.23
C ARG A 321 -0.16 25.69 27.65
N PRO A 322 -0.42 26.96 28.04
CA PRO A 322 0.02 27.53 29.33
C PRO A 322 -0.55 26.89 30.60
N THR A 323 -1.58 26.05 30.49
CA THR A 323 -2.33 25.49 31.62
C THR A 323 -1.73 24.21 32.19
N ALA A 324 -0.62 23.70 31.62
CA ALA A 324 0.00 22.48 32.08
C ALA A 324 0.82 22.73 33.36
N THR A 325 0.19 22.58 34.53
CA THR A 325 0.92 22.48 35.81
C THR A 325 1.68 21.16 35.95
N GLU A 326 1.45 20.22 35.02
CA GLU A 326 2.07 18.90 34.97
C GLU A 326 2.45 18.60 33.51
N THR A 327 3.75 18.38 33.26
CA THR A 327 4.26 17.98 31.95
C THR A 327 4.01 16.50 31.73
N LYS A 328 3.18 16.18 30.74
CA LYS A 328 2.97 14.80 30.30
C LYS A 328 3.99 14.43 29.21
N PRO A 329 4.50 13.19 29.21
CA PRO A 329 5.46 12.76 28.21
C PRO A 329 4.81 12.77 26.81
N LEU A 330 5.53 13.35 25.85
CA LEU A 330 5.24 13.21 24.43
C LEU A 330 5.85 11.89 23.96
N ARG A 331 5.06 11.07 23.25
CA ARG A 331 5.60 9.87 22.61
C ARG A 331 5.58 10.06 21.10
N LEU A 332 6.77 10.23 20.54
CA LEU A 332 7.01 10.34 19.10
C LEU A 332 7.66 9.06 18.60
N GLU A 333 7.04 8.44 17.61
CA GLU A 333 7.56 7.29 16.89
C GLU A 333 7.72 7.66 15.43
N ILE A 334 8.86 7.27 14.84
CA ILE A 334 9.16 7.48 13.43
C ILE A 334 9.74 6.18 12.88
N LEU A 335 9.17 5.72 11.77
CA LEU A 335 9.69 4.61 10.98
C LEU A 335 10.11 5.16 9.63
N ALA A 336 11.26 4.75 9.13
CA ALA A 336 11.68 5.02 7.76
C ALA A 336 11.75 3.68 7.03
N ASP A 337 11.19 3.58 5.83
CA ASP A 337 11.10 2.32 5.05
C ASP A 337 10.75 1.09 5.93
N GLU A 338 9.76 1.26 6.81
CA GLU A 338 9.25 0.25 7.77
C GLU A 338 10.23 -0.20 8.86
N GLN A 339 11.45 0.35 8.88
CA GLN A 339 12.48 0.02 9.86
C GLN A 339 12.78 1.21 10.78
N ALA A 340 13.41 0.90 11.91
CA ALA A 340 14.02 1.88 12.76
C ALA A 340 15.33 2.36 12.11
N PHE A 341 15.37 3.63 11.70
CA PHE A 341 16.59 4.26 11.17
C PHE A 341 17.22 5.19 12.21
N SER A 342 18.54 5.41 12.08
CA SER A 342 19.25 6.44 12.86
C SER A 342 18.78 7.83 12.46
N LEU A 343 17.76 8.34 13.16
CA LEU A 343 17.25 9.69 13.00
C LEU A 343 17.78 10.58 14.13
N GLU A 344 18.18 11.80 13.77
CA GLU A 344 18.46 12.82 14.77
C GLU A 344 17.22 13.69 14.96
N ILE A 345 16.77 13.82 16.20
CA ILE A 345 15.64 14.69 16.55
C ILE A 345 16.17 15.89 17.34
N ARG A 346 16.02 17.09 16.78
CA ARG A 346 16.48 18.34 17.38
C ARG A 346 15.30 19.21 17.78
N GLY A 347 15.22 19.57 19.06
CA GLY A 347 14.28 20.60 19.53
C GLY A 347 14.92 21.97 19.45
N ARG A 348 14.46 22.83 18.53
CA ARG A 348 14.92 24.23 18.48
C ARG A 348 13.83 25.15 19.02
N ALA A 349 14.13 25.89 20.08
CA ALA A 349 13.29 27.03 20.47
C ALA A 349 13.34 28.07 19.33
N PRO A 350 12.21 28.71 18.97
CA PRO A 350 12.22 29.80 18.01
C PRO A 350 13.23 30.85 18.45
N ARG A 351 14.10 31.27 17.53
CA ARG A 351 15.03 32.37 17.77
C ARG A 351 14.17 33.58 18.09
N ALA A 352 14.34 34.17 19.29
CA ALA A 352 13.66 35.41 19.63
C ALA A 352 13.95 36.42 18.51
N ALA A 353 12.89 37.01 17.95
CA ALA A 353 13.05 38.12 17.00
C ALA A 353 13.85 39.24 17.70
N PRO A 354 14.79 39.89 17.00
CA PRO A 354 15.64 40.93 17.58
C PRO A 354 14.84 42.14 18.05
#